data_AF-K9JT62-F1
#
_entry.id   AF-K9JT62-F1
#
_cell.length_a   1.000
_cell.length_b   1.000
_cell.length_c   1.000
_cell.angle_alpha   90.00
_cell.angle_beta   90.00
_cell.angle_gamma   90.00
#
_symmetry.space_group_name_H-M   'P 1'
#
loop_
_entity.id
_entity.type
_entity.pdbx_description
1 polymer ?
#
loop_
_entity_poly.entity_id
_entity_poly.type
_entity_poly.pdbx_seq_one_letter_code
_entity_poly.pdbx_strand_id
1 'polypeptide(L)' 'GHTLMWHSQTPAWFFKAADGKEIGKEELLSRLREHIFAVAGRYKGSIYAWDVVNE' A
#
# COMPACT_ATOMS: atom_id res chain seq x y z
N GLY A 1 7.51 7.17 -9.64
CA GLY A 1 7.03 7.07 -8.26
C GLY A 1 7.60 5.82 -7.67
N HIS A 2 8.27 5.90 -6.53
CA HIS A 2 8.93 4.78 -5.86
C HIS A 2 8.50 4.80 -4.40
N THR A 3 7.77 3.82 -3.88
CA THR A 3 7.14 2.62 -4.48
C THR A 3 5.73 2.49 -3.89
N LEU A 4 4.83 1.70 -4.49
CA LEU A 4 3.48 1.50 -3.95
C LEU A 4 3.36 0.32 -2.97
N MET A 5 4.25 -0.66 -3.06
CA MET A 5 4.27 -1.81 -2.17
C MET A 5 5.72 -2.21 -1.91
N TRP A 6 6.11 -2.20 -0.63
CA TRP A 6 7.41 -2.65 -0.19
C TRP A 6 7.35 -3.08 1.28
N HIS A 7 8.01 -4.19 1.62
CA HIS A 7 8.08 -4.65 3.00
C HIS A 7 8.86 -3.67 3.90
N SER A 8 9.85 -2.97 3.34
CA SER A 8 10.60 -1.94 4.06
C SER A 8 9.86 -0.61 4.06
N GLN A 9 10.05 0.18 5.12
CA GLN A 9 9.45 1.51 5.29
C GLN A 9 7.91 1.55 5.27
N THR A 10 7.25 0.39 5.28
CA THR A 10 5.81 0.26 5.56
C THR A 10 5.62 0.07 7.06
N PRO A 11 4.87 0.95 7.74
CA PRO A 11 4.70 0.84 9.19
C PRO A 11 3.91 -0.41 9.57
N ALA A 12 4.31 -1.05 10.68
CA ALA A 12 3.74 -2.33 11.11
C ALA A 12 2.21 -2.32 11.33
N TRP A 13 1.62 -1.15 11.62
CA TRP A 13 0.17 -1.03 11.78
C TRP A 13 -0.59 -1.38 10.49
N PHE A 14 0.04 -1.25 9.32
CA PHE A 14 -0.61 -1.53 8.04
C PHE A 14 -1.10 -2.98 7.97
N PHE A 15 -0.31 -3.90 8.56
CA PHE A 15 -0.58 -5.34 8.62
C PHE A 15 -1.35 -5.76 9.87
N LYS A 16 -1.71 -4.81 10.75
CA LYS A 16 -2.33 -5.09 12.05
C LYS A 16 -3.73 -4.51 12.17
N ALA A 17 -4.57 -5.21 12.93
CA ALA A 17 -5.85 -4.73 13.41
C ALA A 17 -5.64 -3.78 14.60
N ALA A 18 -6.70 -3.11 15.04
CA ALA A 18 -6.66 -2.18 16.16
C ALA A 18 -6.25 -2.84 17.49
N ASP A 19 -6.46 -4.15 17.64
CA ASP A 19 -6.05 -4.94 18.80
C ASP A 19 -4.59 -5.44 18.70
N GLY A 20 -3.88 -5.08 17.63
CA GLY A 20 -2.48 -5.44 17.40
C GLY A 20 -2.23 -6.80 16.74
N LYS A 21 -3.27 -7.59 16.47
CA LYS A 21 -3.15 -8.87 15.74
C LYS A 21 -2.99 -8.64 14.24
N GLU A 22 -2.47 -9.64 13.53
CA GLU A 22 -2.42 -9.60 12.07
C GLU A 22 -3.82 -9.56 11.47
N ILE A 23 -3.98 -8.76 10.42
CA ILE A 23 -5.22 -8.75 9.63
C ILE A 23 -5.27 -9.96 8.69
N GLY A 24 -6.49 -10.36 8.34
CA GLY A 24 -6.71 -11.39 7.32
C GLY A 24 -6.33 -10.94 5.91
N LYS A 25 -6.18 -11.91 5.00
CA LYS A 25 -5.84 -11.69 3.60
C LYS A 25 -6.77 -10.68 2.90
N GLU A 26 -8.09 -10.84 3.05
CA GLU A 26 -9.07 -9.99 2.37
C GLU A 26 -8.98 -8.53 2.83
N GLU A 27 -8.80 -8.31 4.13
CA GLU A 27 -8.63 -6.97 4.71
C GLU A 27 -7.33 -6.32 4.21
N LEU A 28 -6.21 -7.06 4.17
CA LEU A 28 -4.95 -6.55 3.64
C LEU A 28 -5.06 -6.19 2.15
N LEU A 29 -5.73 -7.02 1.35
CA LEU A 29 -5.96 -6.75 -0.07
C LEU A 29 -6.85 -5.52 -0.28
N SER A 30 -7.87 -5.32 0.55
CA SER A 30 -8.70 -4.11 0.53
C SER A 30 -7.89 -2.86 0.84
N ARG A 31 -7.09 -2.89 1.92
CA ARG A 31 -6.20 -1.77 2.30
C ARG A 31 -5.18 -1.43 1.23
N LEU A 32 -4.57 -2.46 0.62
CA LEU A 32 -3.61 -2.26 -0.46
C LEU A 32 -4.27 -1.61 -1.67
N ARG A 33 -5.48 -2.06 -2.03
CA ARG A 33 -6.27 -1.43 -3.10
C ARG A 33 -6.54 0.04 -2.79
N GLU A 34 -7.03 0.36 -1.60
CA GLU A 34 -7.29 1.74 -1.18
C GLU A 34 -6.02 2.60 -1.25
N HIS A 35 -4.89 2.09 -0.75
CA HIS A 35 -3.59 2.78 -0.81
C HIS A 35 -3.18 3.11 -2.25
N ILE A 36 -3.21 2.12 -3.14
CA ILE A 36 -2.83 2.29 -4.55
C ILE A 36 -3.74 3.32 -5.23
N PHE A 37 -5.06 3.21 -5.06
CA PHE A 37 -6.01 4.14 -5.67
C PHE A 37 -5.86 5.56 -5.13
N ALA A 38 -5.64 5.73 -3.83
CA ALA A 38 -5.42 7.03 -3.22
C ALA A 38 -4.14 7.69 -3.75
N VAL A 39 -3.01 6.98 -3.73
CA VAL A 39 -1.70 7.53 -4.08
C VAL A 39 -1.54 7.69 -5.60
N ALA A 40 -1.72 6.62 -6.37
CA ALA A 40 -1.55 6.67 -7.82
C ALA A 40 -2.67 7.50 -8.48
N GLY A 41 -3.89 7.46 -7.92
CA GLY A 41 -4.99 8.30 -8.38
C GLY A 41 -4.74 9.78 -8.17
N ARG A 42 -4.20 10.18 -7.00
CA ARG A 42 -3.81 11.57 -6.72
C ARG A 42 -2.81 12.12 -7.74
N TYR A 43 -1.86 11.30 -8.17
CA TYR A 43 -0.80 11.71 -9.10
C TYR A 43 -1.02 11.25 -10.55
N LYS A 44 -2.28 10.91 -10.90
CA LYS A 44 -2.63 10.48 -12.26
C LYS A 44 -2.21 11.54 -13.29
N GLY A 45 -1.47 11.11 -14.31
CA GLY A 45 -0.96 11.98 -15.38
C GLY A 45 0.24 12.85 -14.99
N SER A 46 0.64 12.88 -13.71
CA SER A 46 1.80 13.65 -13.24
C SER A 46 3.07 12.81 -13.15
N ILE A 47 2.94 11.51 -12.87
CA ILE A 47 4.06 10.57 -12.76
C ILE A 47 4.03 9.62 -13.95
N TYR A 48 5.09 9.62 -14.76
CA TYR A 48 5.16 8.83 -16.00
C TYR A 48 5.39 7.33 -15.77
N ALA A 49 6.02 6.94 -14.66
CA ALA A 49 6.34 5.56 -14.31
C ALA A 49 6.28 5.33 -12.78
N TRP A 50 5.90 4.12 -12.37
CA TRP A 50 5.82 3.68 -10.98
C TRP A 50 6.52 2.34 -10.78
N ASP A 51 7.31 2.24 -9.71
CA ASP A 51 7.68 0.96 -9.13
C ASP A 51 6.46 0.49 -8.31
N VAL A 52 5.69 -0.43 -8.89
CA VAL A 52 4.43 -0.88 -8.29
C VAL A 52 4.70 -1.78 -7.09
N VAL A 53 5.66 -2.69 -7.23
CA VAL A 53 6.14 -3.58 -6.18
C VAL A 53 7.65 -3.44 -6.13
N ASN A 54 8.18 -3.25 -4.93
CA ASN A 54 9.59 -3.32 -4.66
C ASN A 54 9.81 -4.40 -3.62
N GLU A 55 10.61 -5.40 -3.97
CA GLU A 55 11.03 -6.53 -3.12
C GLU A 55 9.92 -7.02 -2.17
#